data_AF-A0A0G1EAN3-F1
#
_entry.id   AF-A0A0G1EAN3-F1
#
_cell.length_a   1.000
_cell.length_b   1.000
_cell.length_c   1.000
_cell.angle_alpha   90.00
_cell.angle_beta   90.00
_cell.angle_gamma   90.00
#
_symmetry.space_group_name_H-M   'P 1'
#
loop_
_entity.id
_entity.type
_entity.pdbx_description
1 polymer ?
#
loop_
_entity_poly.entity_id
_entity_poly.type
_entity_poly.pdbx_seq_one_letter_code
_entity_poly.pdbx_strand_id
1 'polypeptide(L)'
;MCVVSIATIKTLHRTQIMEYTSPNESQTKSIGRQLATMISPGSIITLSGDLGAGKTTFTKGFAEGLGVKETITSPTFSLMNVYPVHEHPEIDTFVHIDTYRLEHEKELIGIGVEDYLAADKTVVIIEW
;
A
#
# COMPACT_ATOMS: atom_id res chain seq x y z
N MET A 1 -4.44 2.38 -19.45
CA MET A 1 -5.14 1.24 -18.83
C MET A 1 -4.28 0.81 -17.66
N CYS A 2 -4.74 1.01 -16.43
CA CYS A 2 -4.01 0.58 -15.23
C CYS A 2 -4.45 -0.85 -14.92
N VAL A 3 -3.52 -1.80 -15.00
CA VAL A 3 -3.73 -3.16 -14.48
C VAL A 3 -3.05 -3.18 -13.13
N VAL A 4 -3.83 -3.18 -12.05
CA VAL A 4 -3.29 -3.36 -10.69
C VAL A 4 -3.35 -4.84 -10.39
N SER A 5 -2.20 -5.51 -10.42
CA SER A 5 -2.07 -6.86 -9.85
C SER A 5 -1.83 -6.71 -8.35
N ILE A 6 -2.80 -7.12 -7.54
CA ILE A 6 -2.72 -7.04 -6.08
C ILE A 6 -2.28 -8.42 -5.58
N ALA A 7 -1.08 -8.50 -5.00
CA ALA A 7 -0.65 -9.66 -4.24
C ALA A 7 -0.64 -9.27 -2.75
N THR A 8 -1.57 -9.83 -1.98
CA THR A 8 -1.60 -9.69 -0.52
C THR A 8 -0.73 -10.80 0.08
N ILE A 9 0.37 -10.43 0.74
CA ILE A 9 1.30 -11.37 1.39
C ILE A 9 1.27 -11.12 2.90
N LYS A 10 0.13 -11.40 3.53
CA LYS A 10 0.03 -11.86 4.93
C LYS A 10 -1.41 -12.20 5.30
N THR A 11 -2.03 -13.07 4.53
CA THR A 11 -3.10 -13.91 5.06
C THR A 11 -2.54 -15.32 5.04
N LEU A 12 -2.01 -15.79 6.17
CA LEU A 12 -1.68 -17.19 6.35
C LEU A 12 -2.90 -17.99 5.85
N HIS A 13 -2.73 -18.76 4.77
CA HIS A 13 -3.68 -19.67 4.11
C HIS A 13 -4.43 -19.25 2.83
N ARG A 14 -4.28 -18.06 2.22
CA ARG A 14 -4.88 -17.84 0.87
C ARG A 14 -4.29 -16.68 0.08
N THR A 15 -3.66 -16.97 -1.06
CA THR A 15 -3.47 -15.97 -2.13
C THR A 15 -4.80 -15.85 -2.90
N GLN A 16 -5.47 -14.71 -2.80
CA GLN A 16 -6.60 -14.37 -3.66
C GLN A 16 -6.06 -13.58 -4.86
N ILE A 17 -6.26 -14.10 -6.07
CA ILE A 17 -5.97 -13.33 -7.29
C ILE A 17 -7.24 -12.55 -7.63
N MET A 18 -7.15 -11.23 -7.61
CA MET A 18 -8.21 -10.33 -8.04
C MET A 18 -7.66 -9.47 -9.18
N GLU A 19 -8.42 -9.36 -10.26
CA GLU A 19 -8.05 -8.55 -11.42
C GLU A 19 -9.02 -7.37 -11.54
N TYR A 20 -8.48 -6.16 -11.59
CA TYR A 20 -9.23 -4.94 -11.79
C TYR A 20 -8.68 -4.19 -12.99
N THR A 21 -9.59 -3.64 -13.80
CA THR A 21 -9.24 -2.71 -14.88
C THR A 21 -9.88 -1.37 -14.60
N SER A 22 -9.08 -0.30 -14.64
CA SER A 22 -9.58 1.07 -14.55
C SER A 22 -9.21 1.91 -15.80
N PRO A 23 -10.14 2.74 -16.31
CA PRO A 23 -9.90 3.63 -17.44
C PRO A 23 -9.37 5.01 -17.00
N ASN A 24 -9.46 5.37 -15.71
CA ASN A 24 -9.07 6.67 -15.20
C ASN A 24 -8.70 6.65 -13.71
N GLU A 25 -8.07 7.73 -13.25
CA GLU A 25 -7.59 7.89 -11.87
C GLU A 25 -8.70 7.76 -10.81
N SER A 26 -9.88 8.30 -11.07
CA SER A 26 -11.01 8.24 -10.13
C SER A 26 -11.45 6.81 -9.86
N GLN A 27 -11.50 5.98 -10.92
CA GLN A 27 -11.79 4.55 -10.78
C GLN A 27 -10.65 3.81 -10.09
N THR A 28 -9.38 4.10 -10.40
CA THR A 28 -8.22 3.53 -9.68
C THR A 28 -8.30 3.81 -8.18
N LYS A 29 -8.61 5.05 -7.79
CA LYS A 29 -8.84 5.41 -6.38
C LYS A 29 -10.03 4.68 -5.78
N SER A 30 -11.13 4.54 -6.53
CA SER A 30 -12.31 3.81 -6.05
C SER A 30 -11.99 2.34 -5.76
N ILE A 31 -11.18 1.68 -6.59
CA ILE A 31 -10.72 0.31 -6.34
C ILE A 31 -9.88 0.27 -5.06
N GLY A 32 -8.93 1.19 -4.89
CA GLY A 32 -8.14 1.29 -3.64
C GLY A 32 -9.03 1.44 -2.41
N ARG A 33 -10.01 2.35 -2.44
CA ARG A 33 -10.97 2.54 -1.34
C ARG A 33 -11.77 1.27 -1.03
N GLN A 34 -12.22 0.55 -2.04
CA GLN A 34 -12.96 -0.70 -1.84
C GLN A 34 -12.07 -1.78 -1.21
N LEU A 35 -10.82 -1.92 -1.67
CA LEU A 35 -9.89 -2.90 -1.11
C LEU A 35 -9.57 -2.63 0.36
N ALA A 36 -9.44 -1.35 0.74
CA ALA A 36 -9.19 -0.95 2.11
C ALA A 36 -10.27 -1.44 3.08
N THR A 37 -11.54 -1.54 2.65
CA THR A 37 -12.62 -2.05 3.51
C THR A 37 -12.59 -3.56 3.75
N MET A 38 -11.78 -4.30 2.99
CA MET A 38 -11.68 -5.76 3.06
C MET A 38 -10.34 -6.23 3.64
N ILE A 39 -9.43 -5.30 3.93
CA ILE A 39 -8.07 -5.63 4.35
C ILE A 39 -8.05 -6.01 5.84
N SER A 40 -7.24 -7.01 6.17
CA SER A 40 -6.98 -7.37 7.56
C SER A 40 -5.81 -6.57 8.13
N PRO A 41 -5.79 -6.30 9.45
CA PRO A 41 -4.59 -5.80 10.13
C PRO A 41 -3.37 -6.69 9.86
N GLY A 42 -2.18 -6.10 9.82
CA GLY A 42 -0.92 -6.82 9.57
C GLY A 42 -0.71 -7.21 8.09
N SER A 43 -1.59 -6.77 7.18
CA SER A 43 -1.49 -7.10 5.76
C SER A 43 -0.36 -6.33 5.08
N ILE A 44 0.34 -7.04 4.19
CA ILE A 44 1.33 -6.47 3.28
C ILE A 44 0.79 -6.60 1.86
N ILE A 45 0.78 -5.50 1.13
CA ILE A 45 0.30 -5.40 -0.25
C ILE A 45 1.48 -4.95 -1.11
N THR A 46 1.78 -5.72 -2.15
CA THR A 46 2.77 -5.32 -3.16
C THR A 46 2.06 -4.85 -4.42
N LEU A 47 2.48 -3.69 -4.96
CA LEU A 47 1.99 -3.13 -6.20
C LEU A 47 3.11 -3.11 -7.23
N SER A 48 2.90 -3.77 -8.37
CA SER A 48 3.86 -3.80 -9.46
C SER A 48 3.26 -3.29 -10.76
N GLY A 49 4.07 -2.57 -11.54
CA GLY A 49 3.69 -2.09 -12.87
C GLY A 49 4.59 -0.97 -13.35
N ASP A 50 4.47 -0.60 -14.63
CA ASP A 50 5.33 0.42 -15.23
C ASP A 50 5.25 1.79 -14.55
N LEU A 51 6.23 2.66 -14.84
CA LEU A 51 6.17 4.06 -14.43
C LEU A 51 4.92 4.71 -15.03
N GLY A 52 4.12 5.36 -14.17
CA GLY A 52 2.84 5.94 -14.58
C GLY A 52 1.69 4.94 -14.69
N ALA A 53 1.89 3.67 -14.31
CA ALA A 53 0.82 2.68 -14.30
C ALA A 53 -0.33 3.05 -13.35
N GLY A 54 -0.09 3.88 -12.32
CA GLY A 54 -1.12 4.36 -11.39
C GLY A 54 -1.05 3.77 -9.98
N LYS A 55 0.07 3.14 -9.60
CA LYS A 55 0.32 2.58 -8.25
C LYS A 55 0.05 3.60 -7.14
N THR A 56 0.71 4.76 -7.18
CA THR A 56 0.48 5.84 -6.21
C THR A 56 -0.96 6.37 -6.23
N THR A 57 -1.65 6.33 -7.38
CA THR A 57 -3.08 6.71 -7.46
C THR A 57 -3.96 5.69 -6.74
N PHE A 58 -3.66 4.40 -6.88
CA PHE A 58 -4.30 3.35 -6.10
C PHE A 58 -4.03 3.53 -4.61
N THR A 59 -2.77 3.73 -4.21
CA THR A 59 -2.34 3.92 -2.82
C THR A 59 -3.05 5.10 -2.15
N LYS A 60 -3.24 6.21 -2.87
CA LYS A 60 -4.06 7.34 -2.41
C LYS A 60 -5.49 6.93 -2.08
N GLY A 61 -6.16 6.22 -3.00
CA GLY A 61 -7.50 5.72 -2.74
C GLY A 61 -7.55 4.72 -1.59
N PHE A 62 -6.55 3.85 -1.48
CA PHE A 62 -6.47 2.89 -0.39
C PHE A 62 -6.35 3.57 0.97
N ALA A 63 -5.44 4.54 1.11
CA ALA A 63 -5.29 5.32 2.33
C ALA A 63 -6.56 6.12 2.69
N GLU A 64 -7.21 6.72 1.70
CA GLU A 64 -8.53 7.37 1.87
C GLU A 64 -9.56 6.37 2.44
N GLY A 65 -9.58 5.13 1.94
CA GLY A 65 -10.50 4.07 2.41
C GLY A 65 -10.18 3.54 3.80
N LEU A 66 -8.91 3.58 4.21
CA LEU A 66 -8.48 3.27 5.58
C LEU A 66 -8.80 4.41 6.58
N GLY A 67 -9.13 5.61 6.11
CA GLY A 67 -9.40 6.77 6.97
C GLY A 67 -8.17 7.59 7.33
N VAL A 68 -7.06 7.46 6.58
CA VAL A 68 -5.90 8.35 6.70
C VAL A 68 -6.31 9.78 6.33
N LYS A 69 -5.90 10.77 7.13
CA LYS A 69 -6.28 12.18 6.92
C LYS A 69 -5.21 12.99 6.20
N GLU A 70 -3.97 12.53 6.28
CA GLU A 70 -2.82 13.16 5.68
C GLU A 70 -2.85 13.04 4.15
N THR A 71 -2.16 13.98 3.50
CA THR A 71 -1.94 13.89 2.06
C THR A 71 -0.93 12.79 1.74
N ILE A 72 -1.34 11.81 0.96
CA ILE A 72 -0.45 10.75 0.48
C ILE A 72 0.39 11.26 -0.69
N THR A 73 1.71 11.16 -0.52
CA THR A 73 2.71 11.41 -1.55
C THR A 73 3.49 10.13 -1.82
N SER A 74 4.11 10.04 -3.01
CA SER A 74 5.03 8.93 -3.27
C SER A 74 6.32 9.16 -2.47
N PRO A 75 6.78 8.16 -1.70
CA PRO A 75 8.01 8.23 -0.92
C PRO A 75 9.25 7.92 -1.78
N THR A 76 9.25 8.17 -3.09
CA THR A 76 10.40 7.87 -3.96
C THR A 76 11.76 8.34 -3.41
N PHE A 77 11.79 9.44 -2.64
CA PHE A 77 13.02 9.95 -2.00
C PHE A 77 13.16 9.59 -0.52
N SER A 78 12.06 9.49 0.23
CA SER A 78 12.09 9.09 1.64
C SER A 78 12.15 7.57 1.84
N LEU A 79 11.96 6.80 0.76
CA LEU A 79 11.77 5.35 0.67
C LEU A 79 10.52 4.83 1.39
N MET A 80 10.17 5.42 2.54
CA MET A 80 9.06 5.04 3.38
C MET A 80 8.38 6.27 3.99
N ASN A 81 7.05 6.29 3.95
CA ASN A 81 6.21 7.22 4.71
C ASN A 81 5.29 6.42 5.64
N VAL A 82 5.09 6.93 6.85
CA VAL A 82 4.26 6.33 7.88
C VAL A 82 3.13 7.30 8.21
N TYR A 83 1.90 6.80 8.21
CA TYR A 83 0.68 7.58 8.39
C TYR A 83 -0.17 6.98 9.51
N PRO A 84 -0.62 7.78 10.48
CA PRO A 84 -1.55 7.29 11.50
C PRO A 84 -2.94 7.04 10.89
N VAL A 85 -3.62 6.02 11.39
CA VAL A 85 -4.99 5.69 11.05
C VAL A 85 -5.84 5.84 12.30
N HIS A 86 -6.73 6.82 12.33
CA HIS A 86 -7.50 7.15 13.53
C HIS A 86 -8.93 6.58 13.53
N GLU A 87 -9.49 6.32 12.36
CA GLU A 87 -10.91 5.97 12.20
C GLU A 87 -11.15 4.46 12.03
N HIS A 88 -10.10 3.67 11.81
CA HIS A 88 -10.22 2.23 11.63
C HIS A 88 -10.20 1.49 12.99
N PRO A 89 -11.08 0.51 13.22
CA PRO A 89 -11.20 -0.15 14.52
C PRO A 89 -9.98 -1.03 14.89
N GLU A 90 -9.30 -1.58 13.90
CA GLU A 90 -8.24 -2.58 14.11
C GLU A 90 -6.86 -2.20 13.53
N ILE A 91 -6.80 -1.14 12.72
CA ILE A 91 -5.58 -0.70 12.02
C ILE A 91 -5.28 0.70 12.54
N ASP A 92 -4.08 0.90 13.09
CA ASP A 92 -3.66 2.20 13.63
C ASP A 92 -2.57 2.88 12.81
N THR A 93 -1.97 2.15 11.86
CA THR A 93 -0.83 2.61 11.09
C THR A 93 -0.92 2.14 9.64
N PHE A 94 -0.71 3.07 8.71
CA PHE A 94 -0.53 2.78 7.30
C PHE A 94 0.87 3.18 6.86
N VAL A 95 1.60 2.26 6.23
CA VAL A 95 2.96 2.49 5.72
C VAL A 95 2.96 2.37 4.21
N HIS A 96 3.53 3.39 3.56
CA HIS A 96 3.73 3.42 2.13
C HIS A 96 5.23 3.39 1.84
N ILE A 97 5.68 2.40 1.08
CA ILE A 97 7.06 2.20 0.66
C ILE A 97 7.12 2.29 -0.86
N ASP A 98 8.14 2.96 -1.39
CA ASP A 98 8.42 3.00 -2.83
C ASP A 98 9.87 2.56 -3.04
N THR A 99 10.03 1.42 -3.70
CA THR A 99 11.34 0.79 -3.92
C THR A 99 11.95 1.15 -5.29
N TYR A 100 11.39 2.11 -6.02
CA TYR A 100 11.87 2.52 -7.34
C TYR A 100 13.34 2.96 -7.40
N ARG A 101 13.85 3.53 -6.31
CA ARG A 101 15.24 4.00 -6.20
C ARG A 101 16.09 3.16 -5.27
N LEU A 102 15.57 2.03 -4.80
CA LEU A 102 16.29 1.17 -3.88
C LEU A 102 17.41 0.46 -4.65
N GLU A 103 18.67 0.66 -4.25
CA GLU A 103 19.78 -0.08 -4.83
C GLU A 103 19.95 -1.42 -4.12
N HIS A 104 19.74 -1.43 -2.79
CA HIS A 104 19.90 -2.61 -1.94
C HIS A 104 18.82 -2.71 -0.85
N GLU A 105 18.31 -3.92 -0.60
CA GLU A 105 17.32 -4.21 0.45
C GLU A 105 17.76 -3.75 1.86
N LYS A 106 19.07 -3.69 2.11
CA LYS A 106 19.66 -3.23 3.38
C LYS A 106 19.31 -1.78 3.71
N GLU A 107 19.00 -0.96 2.72
CA GLU A 107 18.57 0.42 2.96
C GLU A 107 17.20 0.47 3.66
N LEU A 108 16.28 -0.43 3.29
CA LEU A 108 14.99 -0.56 3.98
C LEU A 108 15.17 -1.07 5.43
N ILE A 109 16.09 -2.01 5.65
CA ILE A 109 16.45 -2.48 6.99
C ILE A 109 17.03 -1.30 7.81
N GLY A 110 17.90 -0.50 7.20
CA GLY A 110 18.52 0.66 7.84
C GLY A 110 17.53 1.74 8.29
N ILE A 111 16.35 1.83 7.67
CA ILE A 111 15.26 2.74 8.06
C ILE A 111 14.21 2.08 8.96
N GLY A 112 14.43 0.85 9.41
CA GLY A 112 13.55 0.16 10.37
C GLY A 112 12.28 -0.41 9.76
N VAL A 113 12.29 -0.82 8.48
CA VAL A 113 11.11 -1.41 7.82
C VAL A 113 10.55 -2.64 8.56
N GLU A 114 11.42 -3.40 9.23
CA GLU A 114 11.09 -4.66 9.88
C GLU A 114 10.07 -4.48 11.02
N ASP A 115 10.15 -3.36 11.74
CA ASP A 115 9.23 -3.04 12.82
C ASP A 115 7.78 -2.92 12.29
N TYR A 116 7.61 -2.34 11.11
CA TYR A 116 6.30 -2.17 10.47
C TYR A 116 5.79 -3.46 9.81
N LEU A 117 6.67 -4.26 9.21
CA LEU A 117 6.29 -5.54 8.60
C LEU A 117 5.88 -6.60 9.65
N ALA A 118 6.38 -6.45 10.88
CA ALA A 118 6.06 -7.31 12.02
C ALA A 118 4.84 -6.83 12.83
N ALA A 119 4.41 -5.58 12.67
CA ALA A 119 3.36 -4.98 13.49
C ALA A 119 1.94 -5.47 13.11
N ASP A 120 1.22 -6.02 14.09
CA ASP A 120 -0.11 -6.64 13.89
C ASP A 120 -1.19 -5.64 13.46
N LYS A 121 -1.06 -4.36 13.82
CA LYS A 121 -2.05 -3.31 13.51
C LYS A 121 -1.63 -2.38 12.36
N THR A 122 -0.55 -2.75 11.68
CA THR A 122 -0.02 -1.98 10.56
C THR A 122 -0.44 -2.60 9.24
N VAL A 123 -0.81 -1.77 8.26
CA VAL A 123 -0.92 -2.19 6.86
C VAL A 123 0.19 -1.53 6.06
N VAL A 124 0.87 -2.32 5.23
CA VAL A 124 1.99 -1.87 4.41
C VAL A 124 1.63 -2.00 2.93
N ILE A 125 1.78 -0.91 2.17
CA ILE A 125 1.83 -0.94 0.71
C ILE A 125 3.28 -0.73 0.27
N ILE A 126 3.77 -1.61 -0.59
CA ILE A 126 5.09 -1.52 -1.21
C ILE A 126 4.89 -1.37 -2.72
N GLU A 127 5.28 -0.23 -3.26
CA GLU A 127 5.34 0.03 -4.70
C GLU A 127 6.70 -0.37 -5.26
N TRP A 128 6.68 -1.10 -6.38
CA TRP A 128 7.55 -0.97 -7.56
C TRP A 128 7.08 -1.94 -8.65
#